data_AF-D8UIS4-F1
#
_entry.id   AF-D8UIS4-F1
#
_cell.length_a   1.000
_cell.length_b   1.000
_cell.length_c   1.000
_cell.angle_alpha   90.00
_cell.angle_beta   90.00
_cell.angle_gamma   90.00
#
_symmetry.space_group_name_H-M   'P 1'
#
loop_
_entity.id
_entity.type
_entity.pdbx_description
1 polymer ?
#
loop_
_entity_poly.entity_id
_entity_poly.type
_entity_poly.pdbx_seq_one_letter_code
_entity_poly.pdbx_strand_id
1 'polypeptide(L)'
;MPTLTARKEVEQTVGKSKVKKVELAGLPLRLKFWTVHMADSYPALAFVANRVLRMHATTCASERNWSLWGNLFHKAHNRLGQMRAMKLIFIRQNDSYAAKRNTLSDEEVVMQLLAGEEEE
;
A
#
# COMPACT_ATOMS: atom_id res chain seq x y z
N MET A 1 -18.71 5.81 10.88
CA MET A 1 -18.25 6.08 9.50
C MET A 1 -16.93 6.84 9.55
N PRO A 2 -15.83 6.36 8.98
CA PRO A 2 -14.61 7.16 8.89
C PRO A 2 -14.89 8.38 7.99
N THR A 3 -14.86 9.56 8.57
CA THR A 3 -15.14 10.81 7.88
C THR A 3 -14.00 11.16 6.92
N LEU A 4 -14.33 11.44 5.66
CA LEU A 4 -13.39 12.05 4.73
C LEU A 4 -13.16 13.48 5.18
N THR A 5 -12.12 13.71 5.97
CA THR A 5 -11.80 15.04 6.47
C THR A 5 -11.39 15.94 5.30
N ALA A 6 -12.08 17.08 5.16
CA ALA A 6 -11.63 18.13 4.25
C ALA A 6 -10.20 18.56 4.62
N ARG A 7 -9.42 19.02 3.64
CA ARG A 7 -8.06 19.54 3.86
C ARG A 7 -8.12 20.61 4.95
N LYS A 8 -7.52 20.32 6.11
CA LYS A 8 -7.43 21.27 7.22
C LYS A 8 -5.97 21.59 7.50
N GLU A 9 -5.63 22.87 7.49
CA GLU A 9 -4.31 23.32 7.92
C GLU A 9 -4.34 23.47 9.44
N VAL A 10 -3.54 22.67 10.12
CA VAL A 10 -3.41 22.67 11.57
C VAL A 10 -2.03 23.17 11.92
N GLU A 11 -1.97 24.25 12.68
CA GLU A 11 -0.72 24.71 13.29
C GLU A 11 -0.47 23.89 14.55
N GLN A 12 0.60 23.09 14.54
CA GLN A 12 1.03 22.35 15.71
C GLN A 12 2.31 22.99 16.24
N THR A 13 2.24 23.48 17.48
CA THR A 13 3.41 23.94 18.23
C THR A 13 4.11 22.75 18.84
N VAL A 14 5.31 22.43 18.35
CA VAL A 14 6.21 21.46 18.98
C VAL A 14 7.39 22.23 19.55
N GLY A 15 7.38 22.45 20.86
CA GLY A 15 8.37 23.29 21.54
C GLY A 15 8.29 24.76 21.11
N LYS A 16 9.42 25.35 20.69
CA LYS A 16 9.50 26.74 20.20
C LYS A 16 9.16 26.90 18.70
N SER A 17 8.95 25.79 17.98
CA SER A 17 8.74 25.79 16.54
C SER A 17 7.27 25.62 16.18
N LYS A 18 6.77 26.45 15.26
CA LYS A 18 5.44 26.30 14.65
C LYS A 18 5.55 25.46 13.39
N VAL A 19 4.94 24.28 13.38
CA VAL A 19 4.88 23.41 12.19
C VAL A 19 3.46 23.47 11.62
N LYS A 20 3.34 23.85 10.35
CA LYS A 20 2.07 23.74 9.61
C LYS A 20 1.93 22.31 9.12
N LYS A 21 0.90 21.61 9.59
CA LYS A 21 0.56 20.27 9.12
C LYS A 21 -0.77 20.31 8.37
N VAL A 22 -0.84 19.58 7.27
CA VAL A 22 -2.09 19.41 6.52
C VAL A 22 -2.71 18.08 6.93
N GLU A 23 -3.91 18.13 7.49
CA GLU A 23 -4.71 16.93 7.74
C GLU A 23 -5.46 16.54 6.47
N LEU A 24 -5.21 15.32 6.02
CA LEU A 24 -5.81 14.71 4.83
C LEU A 24 -6.30 13.31 5.19
N ALA A 25 -7.39 12.88 4.57
CA ALA A 25 -7.86 11.51 4.70
C ALA A 25 -6.75 10.51 4.30
N GLY A 26 -6.60 9.44 5.09
CA GLY A 26 -5.64 8.39 4.82
C GLY A 26 -5.81 7.78 3.42
N LEU A 27 -4.73 7.27 2.84
CA LEU A 27 -4.76 6.63 1.51
C LEU A 27 -5.85 5.55 1.38
N PRO A 28 -6.07 4.64 2.36
CA PRO A 28 -7.12 3.62 2.24
C PRO A 28 -8.53 4.20 2.10
N LEU A 29 -8.83 5.29 2.81
CA LEU A 29 -10.14 5.95 2.75
C LEU A 29 -10.35 6.66 1.42
N ARG A 30 -9.30 7.31 0.89
CA ARG A 30 -9.35 7.94 -0.43
C ARG A 30 -9.54 6.92 -1.54
N LEU A 31 -8.83 5.80 -1.48
CA LEU A 31 -9.04 4.70 -2.43
C LEU A 31 -10.45 4.11 -2.32
N LYS A 32 -10.96 3.89 -1.10
CA LYS A 32 -12.34 3.42 -0.87
C LYS A 32 -13.37 4.39 -1.46
N PHE A 33 -13.17 5.70 -1.30
CA PHE A 33 -14.06 6.70 -1.86
C PHE A 33 -14.17 6.60 -3.39
N TRP A 34 -13.04 6.55 -4.09
CA TRP A 34 -13.04 6.45 -5.54
C TRP A 34 -13.60 5.12 -6.06
N THR A 35 -13.35 4.03 -5.34
CA THR A 35 -13.79 2.69 -5.74
C THR A 35 -15.25 2.40 -5.40
N VAL A 36 -15.78 2.91 -4.29
CA VAL A 36 -17.12 2.58 -3.81
C VAL A 36 -18.14 3.67 -4.09
N HIS A 37 -17.74 4.95 -3.99
CA HIS A 37 -18.69 6.06 -4.05
C HIS A 37 -18.69 6.82 -5.38
N MET A 38 -17.58 6.77 -6.13
CA MET A 38 -17.44 7.54 -7.38
C MET A 38 -17.32 6.65 -8.63
N ALA A 39 -17.26 5.33 -8.46
CA ALA A 39 -17.15 4.39 -9.57
C ALA A 39 -18.39 4.45 -10.48
N ASP A 40 -19.58 4.50 -9.90
CA ASP A 40 -20.84 4.50 -10.65
C ASP A 40 -21.08 5.81 -11.40
N SER A 41 -20.76 6.94 -10.77
CA SER A 41 -20.95 8.27 -11.38
C SER A 41 -19.85 8.63 -12.37
N TYR A 42 -18.61 8.21 -12.12
CA TYR A 42 -17.44 8.61 -12.91
C TYR A 42 -16.46 7.44 -13.10
N PRO A 43 -16.80 6.43 -13.92
CA PRO A 43 -16.01 5.21 -14.05
C PRO A 43 -14.59 5.46 -14.58
N ALA A 44 -14.46 6.29 -15.62
CA ALA A 44 -13.16 6.63 -16.20
C ALA A 44 -12.25 7.40 -15.21
N LEU A 45 -12.83 8.32 -14.43
CA LEU A 45 -12.10 9.11 -13.44
C LEU A 45 -11.77 8.29 -12.19
N ALA A 46 -12.63 7.35 -11.79
CA ALA A 46 -12.36 6.43 -10.70
C ALA A 46 -11.17 5.52 -11.02
N PHE A 47 -11.10 5.00 -12.25
CA PHE A 47 -9.94 4.24 -12.76
C PHE A 47 -8.65 5.09 -12.75
N VAL A 48 -8.77 6.29 -13.33
CA VAL A 48 -7.98 7.50 -13.07
C VAL A 48 -7.27 7.55 -11.71
N ALA A 49 -8.09 7.92 -10.74
CA ALA A 49 -7.73 8.22 -9.37
C ALA A 49 -7.13 7.02 -8.65
N ASN A 50 -7.62 5.81 -8.88
CA ASN A 50 -7.10 4.61 -8.23
C ASN A 50 -5.63 4.37 -8.60
N ARG A 51 -5.26 4.57 -9.88
CA ARG A 51 -3.87 4.47 -10.33
C ARG A 51 -2.99 5.57 -9.74
N VAL A 52 -3.42 6.83 -9.86
CA VAL A 52 -2.64 7.99 -9.39
C VAL A 52 -2.41 7.93 -7.89
N LEU A 53 -3.42 7.56 -7.10
CA LEU A 53 -3.29 7.47 -5.64
C LEU A 53 -2.37 6.34 -5.18
N ARG A 54 -2.19 5.29 -5.98
CA ARG A 54 -1.27 4.18 -5.68
C ARG A 54 0.16 4.46 -6.12
N MET A 55 0.39 5.44 -7.00
CA MET A 55 1.73 5.81 -7.42
C MET A 55 2.53 6.40 -6.25
N HIS A 56 3.80 6.02 -6.16
CA HIS A 56 4.71 6.62 -5.19
C HIS A 56 5.14 8.01 -5.65
N ALA A 57 5.14 8.97 -4.73
CA ALA A 57 5.61 10.33 -4.99
C ALA A 57 7.15 10.45 -5.01
N THR A 58 7.88 9.39 -4.68
CA THR A 58 9.34 9.36 -4.59
C THR A 58 9.90 8.11 -5.25
N THR A 59 11.06 8.25 -5.88
CA THR A 59 11.85 7.16 -6.45
C THR A 59 12.43 6.25 -5.36
N CYS A 60 12.58 6.75 -4.13
CA CYS A 60 13.14 6.03 -2.99
C CYS A 60 12.10 5.30 -2.13
N ALA A 61 10.89 5.04 -2.65
CA ALA A 61 9.82 4.41 -1.87
C ALA A 61 10.19 3.02 -1.32
N SER A 62 11.09 2.30 -2.01
CA SER A 62 11.60 0.99 -1.60
C SER A 62 12.97 1.04 -0.92
N GLU A 63 13.51 2.24 -0.63
CA GLU A 63 14.85 2.39 -0.03
C GLU A 63 14.97 1.63 1.29
N ARG A 64 13.94 1.64 2.12
CA ARG A 64 13.94 0.89 3.40
C ARG A 64 14.09 -0.61 3.19
N ASN A 65 13.58 -1.16 2.10
CA ASN A 65 13.74 -2.57 1.75
C ASN A 65 15.15 -2.86 1.22
N TRP A 66 15.68 -1.96 0.39
CA TRP A 66 17.04 -2.07 -0.13
C TRP A 66 18.12 -1.86 0.92
N SER A 67 17.86 -1.04 1.94
CA SER A 67 18.76 -0.88 3.09
C SER A 67 19.02 -2.21 3.81
N LEU A 68 17.98 -3.06 3.94
CA LEU A 68 18.15 -4.42 4.49
C LEU A 68 18.92 -5.36 3.59
N TRP A 69 18.89 -5.16 2.27
CA TRP A 69 19.69 -5.94 1.33
C TRP A 69 21.18 -5.84 1.63
N GLY A 70 21.66 -4.67 2.07
CA GLY A 70 23.06 -4.47 2.44
C GLY A 70 23.55 -5.47 3.50
N ASN A 71 22.69 -5.89 4.43
CA ASN A 71 23.04 -6.88 5.45
C ASN A 71 23.12 -8.33 4.92
N LEU A 72 22.35 -8.64 3.87
CA LEU A 72 22.21 -10.00 3.30
C LEU A 72 23.18 -10.26 2.13
N PHE A 73 23.64 -9.21 1.45
CA PHE A 73 24.47 -9.36 0.27
C PHE A 73 25.91 -8.87 0.48
N HIS A 74 26.12 -7.80 1.24
CA HIS A 74 27.45 -7.17 1.31
C HIS A 74 28.37 -7.83 2.37
N LYS A 75 27.82 -8.28 3.50
CA LYS A 75 28.60 -8.85 4.61
C LYS A 75 29.04 -10.28 4.30
N ALA A 76 30.35 -10.56 4.34
CA ALA A 76 30.93 -11.85 3.96
C ALA A 76 30.30 -13.06 4.69
N HIS A 77 30.05 -12.95 6.00
CA HIS A 77 29.45 -14.02 6.81
C HIS A 77 27.98 -14.30 6.47
N ASN A 78 27.26 -13.30 5.95
CA ASN A 78 25.83 -13.39 5.68
C ASN A 78 25.52 -13.36 4.18
N ARG A 79 26.55 -13.40 3.32
CA ARG A 79 26.44 -13.17 1.88
C ARG A 79 25.67 -14.29 1.20
N LEU A 80 24.41 -14.00 0.90
CA LEU A 80 23.56 -14.84 0.07
C LEU A 80 23.80 -14.52 -1.41
N GLY A 81 23.61 -15.51 -2.27
CA GLY A 81 23.59 -15.29 -3.72
C GLY A 81 22.52 -14.25 -4.09
N GLN A 82 22.83 -13.39 -5.07
CA GLN A 82 22.01 -12.23 -5.46
C GLN A 82 20.53 -12.58 -5.65
N MET A 83 20.26 -13.64 -6.40
CA MET A 83 18.89 -14.10 -6.69
C MET A 83 18.14 -14.50 -5.40
N ARG A 84 18.82 -15.15 -4.46
CA ARG A 84 18.22 -15.57 -3.18
C ARG A 84 17.96 -14.37 -2.28
N ALA A 85 18.88 -13.42 -2.21
CA ALA A 85 18.69 -12.18 -1.45
C ALA A 85 17.51 -11.35 -1.98
N MET A 86 17.36 -11.25 -3.31
CA MET A 86 16.22 -10.56 -3.92
C MET A 86 14.88 -11.23 -3.57
N LYS A 87 14.80 -12.56 -3.68
CA LYS A 87 13.59 -13.31 -3.31
C LYS A 87 13.20 -13.11 -1.84
N LEU A 88 14.18 -13.12 -0.94
CA LEU A 88 13.91 -12.91 0.49
C LEU A 88 13.36 -11.51 0.80
N ILE A 89 13.88 -10.48 0.14
CA ILE A 89 13.36 -9.11 0.30
C ILE A 89 11.95 -9.00 -0.24
N PHE A 90 11.69 -9.60 -1.41
CA PHE A 90 10.36 -9.65 -2.00
C PHE A 90 9.36 -10.33 -1.05
N ILE A 91 9.70 -11.52 -0.53
CA ILE A 91 8.86 -12.25 0.42
C ILE A 91 8.61 -11.40 1.65
N ARG A 92 9.66 -10.86 2.29
CA ARG A 92 9.53 -10.06 3.51
C ARG A 92 8.65 -8.83 3.32
N GLN A 93 8.77 -8.13 2.20
CA GLN A 93 7.92 -6.97 1.90
C GLN A 93 6.46 -7.38 1.72
N ASN A 94 6.23 -8.54 1.11
CA ASN A 94 4.90 -9.05 0.81
C ASN A 94 4.29 -9.90 1.93
N ASP A 95 5.04 -10.25 2.97
CA ASP A 95 4.62 -11.11 4.07
C ASP A 95 3.38 -10.54 4.78
N SER A 96 3.34 -9.22 4.97
CA SER A 96 2.17 -8.52 5.53
C SER A 96 0.93 -8.55 4.62
N TYR A 97 1.11 -8.71 3.30
CA TYR A 97 0.01 -8.92 2.35
C TYR A 97 -0.42 -10.39 2.33
N ALA A 98 0.52 -11.33 2.48
CA ALA A 98 0.23 -12.76 2.62
C ALA A 98 -0.55 -13.06 3.91
N ALA A 99 -0.15 -12.45 5.04
CA ALA A 99 -0.88 -12.58 6.30
C ALA A 99 -2.32 -12.07 6.24
N LYS A 100 -2.60 -11.06 5.40
CA LYS A 100 -3.97 -10.57 5.11
C LYS A 100 -4.73 -11.40 4.08
N ARG A 101 -4.04 -12.25 3.32
CA ARG A 101 -4.63 -13.17 2.34
C ARG A 101 -5.03 -14.48 3.01
N ASN A 102 -4.21 -14.96 3.95
CA ASN A 102 -4.45 -16.16 4.76
C ASN A 102 -5.55 -15.99 5.82
N THR A 103 -6.22 -14.84 5.89
CA THR A 103 -7.43 -14.67 6.70
C THR A 103 -8.68 -15.18 5.99
N LEU A 104 -8.63 -15.35 4.68
CA LEU A 104 -9.65 -16.07 3.93
C LEU A 104 -9.24 -17.54 3.91
N SER A 105 -10.15 -18.45 4.24
CA SER A 105 -9.85 -19.87 4.11
C SER A 105 -9.65 -20.23 2.64
N ASP A 106 -8.86 -21.27 2.34
CA ASP A 106 -8.66 -21.72 0.95
C ASP A 106 -10.01 -22.02 0.26
N GLU A 107 -11.03 -22.43 1.01
CA GLU A 107 -12.40 -22.62 0.51
C GLU A 107 -13.07 -21.31 0.08
N GLU A 108 -12.86 -20.22 0.82
CA GLU A 108 -13.41 -18.90 0.48
C GLU A 108 -12.74 -18.31 -0.76
N VAL A 109 -11.44 -18.55 -0.94
CA VAL A 109 -10.70 -18.13 -2.14
C VAL A 109 -11.17 -18.91 -3.38
N VAL A 110 -11.42 -20.21 -3.24
CA VAL A 110 -11.95 -21.07 -4.32
C VAL A 110 -13.37 -20.65 -4.69
N MET A 111 -14.25 -20.42 -3.70
CA MET A 111 -15.62 -19.94 -3.95
C MET A 111 -15.64 -18.58 -4.68
N GLN A 112 -14.72 -17.68 -4.34
CA GLN A 112 -14.66 -16.34 -4.96
C GLN A 112 -14.09 -16.38 -6.39
N LEU A 113 -13.25 -17.36 -6.72
CA LEU A 113 -12.75 -17.59 -8.08
C LEU A 113 -13.81 -18.25 -8.96
N LEU A 114 -14.54 -19.24 -8.43
CA LEU A 114 -15.63 -19.91 -9.14
C LEU A 114 -16.83 -18.99 -9.38
N ALA A 115 -17.17 -18.12 -8.42
CA ALA A 115 -18.22 -17.12 -8.59
C ALA A 115 -17.90 -16.05 -9.66
N GLY A 116 -16.62 -15.87 -10.01
CA GLY A 116 -16.21 -14.97 -11.09
C GLY A 116 -16.33 -15.58 -12.50
N GLU A 117 -16.60 -16.88 -12.61
CA GLU A 117 -16.81 -17.58 -13.89
C GLU A 117 -18.30 -17.68 -14.29
N GLU A 118 -19.24 -17.27 -13.42
CA GLU A 118 -20.69 -17.37 -13.67
C GLU A 118 -21.33 -16.08 -14.25
N GLU A 119 -20.55 -15.02 -14.49
CA GLU A 119 -21.02 -13.82 -15.21
C GLU A 119 -20.51 -13.79 -16.67
N GLU A 120 -21.08 -14.66 -17.52
CA GLU A 120 -21.14 -14.50 -18.99
C GLU A 120 -22.59 -14.52 -19.48
#